data_AF-A0A512MAN8-F1
#
_entry.id   AF-A0A512MAN8-F1
#
_cell.length_a   1.000
_cell.length_b   1.000
_cell.length_c   1.000
_cell.angle_alpha   90.00
_cell.angle_beta   90.00
_cell.angle_gamma   90.00
#
_symmetry.space_group_name_H-M   'P 1'
#
loop_
_entity.id
_entity.type
_entity.pdbx_description
1 polymer ?
#
loop_
_entity_poly.entity_id
_entity_poly.type
_entity_poly.pdbx_seq_one_letter_code
_entity_poly.pdbx_strand_id
1 'polypeptide(L)'
;MAYRVGGVADHVHLALTLPRTMTQSDLVKELKTASNHWLEKQDRKSYADFAWQRGYGMFSIGKSQLTDLVQYIEDQEAHHAKRTFQEEFRALLSKYGMEYDEAYVWD
;
A
#
# COMPACT_ATOMS: atom_id res chain seq x y z
N MET A 1 11.37 -3.19 -10.42
CA MET A 1 11.72 -4.38 -9.61
C MET A 1 10.94 -4.32 -8.31
N ALA A 2 10.26 -5.38 -7.90
CA ALA A 2 9.67 -5.48 -6.56
C ALA A 2 10.67 -6.20 -5.63
N TYR A 3 10.90 -5.62 -4.46
CA TYR A 3 11.78 -6.17 -3.41
C TYR A 3 10.99 -6.96 -2.37
N ARG A 4 9.80 -6.46 -1.99
CA ARG A 4 8.88 -7.16 -1.10
C ARG A 4 7.46 -6.67 -1.32
N VAL A 5 6.51 -7.59 -1.12
CA VAL A 5 5.08 -7.33 -1.08
C VAL A 5 4.56 -8.06 0.15
N GLY A 6 3.75 -7.38 0.95
CA GLY A 6 3.16 -7.92 2.18
C GLY A 6 2.02 -7.01 2.63
N GLY A 7 1.42 -7.30 3.77
CA GLY A 7 0.28 -6.55 4.28
C GLY A 7 -0.60 -7.42 5.15
N VAL A 8 -1.81 -6.95 5.39
CA VAL A 8 -2.83 -7.64 6.17
C VAL A 8 -4.17 -7.65 5.42
N ALA A 9 -5.24 -8.11 6.07
CA ALA A 9 -6.52 -8.34 5.43
C ALA A 9 -7.14 -7.10 4.76
N ASP A 10 -6.83 -5.88 5.24
CA ASP A 10 -7.46 -4.63 4.79
C ASP A 10 -6.55 -3.72 3.95
N HIS A 11 -5.24 -3.97 3.88
CA HIS A 11 -4.32 -3.18 3.05
C HIS A 11 -3.00 -3.91 2.74
N VAL A 12 -2.26 -3.40 1.76
CA VAL A 12 -0.98 -3.96 1.29
C VAL A 12 0.12 -2.90 1.25
N HIS A 13 1.35 -3.35 1.51
CA HIS A 13 2.58 -2.58 1.41
C HIS A 13 3.51 -3.18 0.34
N LEU A 14 4.14 -2.30 -0.44
CA LEU A 14 5.04 -2.69 -1.52
C LEU A 14 6.37 -1.93 -1.45
N ALA A 15 7.47 -2.66 -1.34
CA ALA A 15 8.81 -2.14 -1.56
C ALA A 15 9.21 -2.40 -3.01
N LEU A 16 9.32 -1.36 -3.83
CA LEU A 16 9.64 -1.49 -5.25
C LEU A 16 10.47 -0.33 -5.78
N THR A 17 11.08 -0.54 -6.95
CA THR A 17 11.64 0.51 -7.79
C THR A 17 10.62 0.93 -8.83
N LEU A 18 10.27 2.21 -8.86
CA LEU A 18 9.44 2.81 -9.91
C LEU A 18 10.30 3.03 -11.17
N PRO A 19 9.90 2.50 -12.35
CA PRO A 19 10.59 2.78 -13.61
C PRO A 19 10.49 4.27 -13.99
N ARG A 20 11.53 4.82 -14.63
CA ARG A 20 11.54 6.23 -15.10
C ARG A 20 10.48 6.54 -16.17
N THR A 21 9.91 5.51 -16.79
CA THR A 21 8.93 5.60 -17.87
C THR A 21 7.48 5.51 -17.38
N MET A 22 7.26 5.42 -16.08
CA MET A 22 5.95 5.20 -15.48
C MET A 22 5.71 6.21 -14.36
N THR A 23 4.53 6.81 -14.33
CA THR A 23 4.17 7.69 -13.21
C THR A 23 3.75 6.88 -11.99
N GLN A 24 3.74 7.55 -10.85
CA GLN A 24 3.23 7.01 -9.59
C GLN A 24 1.77 6.55 -9.70
N SER A 25 0.92 7.38 -10.29
CA SER A 25 -0.49 7.09 -10.52
C SER A 25 -0.70 5.93 -11.49
N ASP A 26 0.13 5.82 -12.53
CA ASP A 26 0.02 4.71 -13.50
C ASP A 26 0.30 3.37 -12.81
N LEU A 27 1.36 3.29 -12.00
CA LEU A 27 1.70 2.07 -11.27
C LEU A 27 0.55 1.61 -10.39
N VAL A 28 -0.03 2.51 -9.60
CA VAL A 28 -1.13 2.19 -8.67
C VAL A 28 -2.39 1.81 -9.43
N LYS A 29 -2.70 2.51 -10.52
CA LYS A 29 -3.83 2.18 -11.39
C LYS A 29 -3.70 0.77 -11.94
N GLU A 30 -2.56 0.44 -12.56
CA GLU A 30 -2.31 -0.89 -13.11
C GLU A 30 -2.40 -1.98 -12.05
N LEU A 31 -1.83 -1.75 -10.86
CA LEU A 31 -1.90 -2.70 -9.74
C LEU A 31 -3.35 -2.95 -9.30
N LYS A 32 -4.11 -1.90 -9.05
CA LYS A 32 -5.50 -2.00 -8.58
C LYS A 32 -6.40 -2.64 -9.64
N THR A 33 -6.23 -2.26 -10.91
CA THR A 33 -7.02 -2.82 -12.03
C THR A 33 -6.69 -4.29 -12.27
N ALA A 34 -5.40 -4.64 -12.33
CA ALA A 34 -4.99 -6.02 -12.59
C ALA A 34 -5.41 -6.97 -11.45
N SER A 35 -5.28 -6.53 -10.20
CA SER A 35 -5.70 -7.32 -9.03
C SER A 35 -7.22 -7.50 -8.96
N ASN A 36 -8.02 -6.45 -9.20
CA ASN A 36 -9.48 -6.58 -9.28
C ASN A 36 -9.90 -7.62 -10.33
N HIS A 37 -9.38 -7.49 -11.55
CA HIS A 37 -9.71 -8.41 -12.64
C HIS A 37 -9.24 -9.84 -12.34
N TRP A 38 -8.12 -10.01 -11.64
CA TRP A 38 -7.67 -11.32 -11.19
C TRP A 38 -8.60 -11.93 -10.14
N LEU A 39 -9.04 -11.15 -9.14
CA LEU A 39 -9.98 -11.57 -8.10
C LEU A 39 -11.35 -11.95 -8.68
N GLU A 40 -11.89 -11.13 -9.59
CA GLU A 40 -13.13 -11.43 -10.32
C GLU A 40 -13.07 -12.76 -11.06
N LYS A 41 -11.90 -13.10 -11.62
CA LYS A 41 -11.66 -14.38 -12.29
C LYS A 41 -11.52 -15.55 -11.33
N GLN A 42 -11.05 -15.33 -10.09
CA GLN A 42 -10.94 -16.40 -9.10
C GLN A 42 -12.31 -16.78 -8.55
N ASP A 43 -13.05 -15.80 -8.01
CA ASP A 43 -14.39 -16.00 -7.48
C ASP A 43 -15.16 -14.68 -7.42
N ARG A 44 -15.84 -14.37 -8.52
CA ARG A 44 -16.65 -13.16 -8.65
C ARG A 44 -17.69 -12.99 -7.55
N LYS A 45 -18.26 -14.08 -7.02
CA LYS A 45 -19.33 -13.98 -6.00
C LYS A 45 -18.73 -13.64 -4.65
N SER A 46 -17.66 -14.31 -4.25
CA SER A 46 -17.01 -14.08 -2.97
C SER A 46 -16.31 -12.72 -2.88
N TYR A 47 -15.91 -12.14 -4.01
CA TYR A 47 -15.24 -10.84 -4.08
C TYR A 47 -16.09 -9.71 -4.67
N ALA A 48 -17.42 -9.87 -4.73
CA ALA A 48 -18.32 -8.87 -5.33
C ALA A 48 -18.24 -7.49 -4.65
N ASP A 49 -18.00 -7.47 -3.34
CA ASP A 49 -17.89 -6.26 -2.53
C ASP A 49 -16.44 -5.78 -2.35
N PHE A 50 -15.47 -6.46 -2.95
CA PHE A 50 -14.08 -6.04 -2.87
C PHE A 50 -13.86 -4.75 -3.66
N ALA A 51 -13.33 -3.74 -2.99
CA ALA A 51 -12.91 -2.50 -3.63
C ALA A 51 -11.63 -1.98 -2.96
N TRP A 52 -10.70 -1.50 -3.78
CA TRP A 52 -9.59 -0.69 -3.29
C TRP A 52 -10.10 0.69 -2.90
N GLN A 53 -9.56 1.24 -1.80
CA GLN A 53 -9.67 2.67 -1.48
C GLN A 53 -9.30 3.54 -2.69
N ARG A 54 -9.85 4.76 -2.81
CA ARG A 54 -9.53 5.62 -3.95
C ARG A 54 -8.09 6.11 -3.87
N GLY A 55 -7.67 6.52 -2.67
CA GLY A 55 -6.31 6.99 -2.37
C GLY A 55 -5.20 5.95 -2.44
N TYR A 56 -3.96 6.41 -2.29
CA TYR A 56 -2.76 5.60 -2.06
C TYR A 56 -1.68 6.42 -1.37
N GLY A 57 -0.82 5.76 -0.59
CA GLY A 57 0.41 6.34 -0.06
C GLY A 57 1.61 5.92 -0.91
N MET A 58 2.49 6.85 -1.25
CA MET A 58 3.77 6.53 -1.87
C MET A 58 4.87 7.43 -1.34
N PHE A 59 5.92 6.79 -0.81
CA PHE A 59 7.01 7.46 -0.12
C PHE A 59 8.34 7.00 -0.71
N SER A 60 9.21 7.97 -1.01
CA SER A 60 10.56 7.66 -1.49
C SER A 60 11.49 7.39 -0.32
N ILE A 61 12.30 6.34 -0.44
CA ILE A 61 13.32 5.98 0.56
C ILE A 61 14.71 5.91 -0.08
N GLY A 62 15.75 6.12 0.74
CA GLY A 62 17.13 5.86 0.33
C GLY A 62 17.44 4.36 0.26
N LYS A 63 18.38 3.97 -0.60
CA LYS A 63 18.78 2.56 -0.76
C LYS A 63 19.26 1.91 0.55
N SER A 64 19.88 2.68 1.44
CA SER A 64 20.33 2.24 2.77
C SER A 64 19.18 1.79 3.66
N GLN A 65 17.97 2.31 3.45
CA GLN A 65 16.78 1.98 4.25
C GLN A 65 16.03 0.76 3.69
N LEU A 66 16.49 0.17 2.59
CA LEU A 66 15.76 -0.89 1.91
C LEU A 66 15.62 -2.14 2.79
N THR A 67 16.68 -2.52 3.52
CA THR A 67 16.63 -3.68 4.41
C THR A 67 15.57 -3.48 5.50
N ASP A 68 15.57 -2.31 6.14
CA ASP A 68 14.59 -1.98 7.18
C ASP A 68 13.16 -1.93 6.63
N LEU A 69 12.97 -1.40 5.41
CA LEU A 69 11.66 -1.40 4.76
C LEU A 69 11.18 -2.83 4.45
N VAL A 70 12.07 -3.70 3.98
CA VAL A 70 11.73 -5.11 3.71
C VAL A 70 11.30 -5.80 5.00
N GLN A 71 12.06 -5.64 6.08
CA GLN A 71 11.71 -6.19 7.39
C GLN A 71 10.37 -5.64 7.90
N TYR A 72 10.16 -4.33 7.79
CA TYR A 72 8.90 -3.70 8.17
C TYR A 72 7.68 -4.27 7.44
N ILE A 73 7.81 -4.61 6.15
CA ILE A 73 6.75 -5.24 5.36
C ILE A 73 6.51 -6.69 5.79
N GLU A 74 7.57 -7.42 6.13
CA GLU A 74 7.47 -8.81 6.62
C GLU A 74 6.76 -8.88 7.98
N ASP A 75 6.99 -7.89 8.86
CA ASP A 75 6.44 -7.86 10.21
C ASP A 75 5.03 -7.24 10.31
N GLN A 76 4.38 -6.95 9.18
CA GLN A 76 3.08 -6.25 9.12
C GLN A 76 1.98 -6.93 9.93
N GLU A 77 1.89 -8.26 9.90
CA GLU A 77 0.90 -9.00 10.70
C GLU A 77 1.09 -8.76 12.21
N ALA A 78 2.34 -8.82 12.68
CA ALA A 78 2.66 -8.56 14.08
C ALA A 78 2.47 -7.07 14.45
N HIS A 79 2.75 -6.15 13.52
CA HIS A 79 2.51 -4.73 13.67
C HIS A 79 1.02 -4.44 13.88
N HIS A 80 0.17 -5.02 13.03
CA HIS A 80 -1.27 -4.81 13.05
C HIS A 80 -2.01 -5.58 14.13
N ALA A 81 -1.34 -6.48 14.86
CA ALA A 81 -1.86 -7.01 16.11
C ALA A 81 -2.05 -5.94 17.20
N LYS A 82 -1.39 -4.78 17.07
CA LYS A 82 -1.41 -3.69 18.08
C LYS A 82 -1.73 -2.32 17.50
N ARG A 83 -1.87 -2.21 16.18
CA ARG A 83 -2.00 -0.93 15.49
C ARG A 83 -2.95 -1.03 14.32
N THR A 84 -3.79 -0.03 14.15
CA THR A 84 -4.71 0.06 13.01
C THR A 84 -4.01 0.63 11.77
N PHE A 85 -4.56 0.35 10.58
CA PHE A 85 -4.13 1.00 9.34
C PHE A 85 -4.12 2.53 9.47
N GLN A 86 -5.16 3.12 10.06
CA GLN A 86 -5.24 4.59 10.18
C GLN A 86 -4.12 5.16 11.05
N GLU A 87 -3.82 4.55 12.20
CA GLU A 87 -2.70 4.98 13.06
C GLU A 87 -1.35 4.84 12.35
N GLU A 88 -1.17 3.80 11.55
CA GLU A 88 0.02 3.61 10.73
C GLU A 88 0.13 4.69 9.65
N PHE A 89 -0.93 4.91 8.89
CA PHE A 89 -0.95 5.87 7.79
C PHE A 89 -0.71 7.30 8.28
N ARG A 90 -1.34 7.73 9.38
CA ARG A 90 -1.07 9.04 10.00
C ARG A 90 0.39 9.21 10.37
N ALA A 91 1.03 8.18 10.94
CA ALA A 91 2.43 8.27 11.32
C ALA A 91 3.36 8.27 10.10
N LEU A 92 3.01 7.59 9.02
CA LEU A 92 3.76 7.69 7.76
C LEU A 92 3.66 9.12 7.21
N LEU A 93 2.46 9.68 7.13
CA LEU A 93 2.25 11.06 6.68
C LEU A 93 3.05 12.05 7.54
N SER A 94 2.96 11.92 8.86
CA SER A 94 3.74 12.74 9.81
C SER A 94 5.25 12.58 9.62
N LYS A 95 5.75 11.34 9.50
CA LYS A 95 7.18 11.04 9.30
C LYS A 95 7.75 11.69 8.04
N TYR A 96 6.93 11.78 6.98
CA TYR A 96 7.33 12.38 5.71
C TYR A 96 6.92 13.86 5.57
N GLY A 97 6.37 14.47 6.63
CA GLY A 97 5.97 15.88 6.63
C GLY A 97 4.83 16.19 5.67
N MET A 98 3.96 15.22 5.40
CA MET A 98 2.80 15.39 4.53
C MET A 98 1.63 15.95 5.34
N GLU A 99 1.11 17.10 4.92
CA GLU A 99 -0.16 17.62 5.41
C GLU A 99 -1.33 16.83 4.84
N TYR A 100 -2.34 16.59 5.66
CA TYR A 100 -3.54 15.86 5.25
C TYR A 100 -4.74 16.34 6.05
N ASP A 101 -5.92 16.24 5.45
CA ASP A 101 -7.19 16.52 6.11
C ASP A 101 -7.82 15.20 6.57
N GLU A 102 -8.02 15.09 7.88
CA GLU A 102 -8.59 13.93 8.55
C GLU A 102 -9.99 13.55 8.01
N ALA A 103 -10.73 14.51 7.45
CA ALA A 103 -12.05 14.28 6.86
C ALA A 103 -12.00 13.62 5.48
N TYR A 104 -10.87 13.70 4.76
CA TYR A 104 -10.76 13.28 3.36
C TYR A 104 -9.67 12.23 3.10
N VAL A 105 -8.77 11.99 4.07
CA VAL A 105 -7.63 11.06 3.91
C VAL A 105 -8.05 9.58 3.87
N TRP A 106 -9.32 9.27 4.15
CA TRP A 106 -9.86 7.91 4.25
C TRP A 106 -10.73 7.48 3.05
N ASP A 107 -10.95 8.37 2.07
CA ASP A 107 -11.80 8.13 0.89
C ASP A 107 -11.11 7.33 -0.24
#